data_AF-A0A6I9PND0-F1
#
_entry.id   AF-A0A6I9PND0-F1
#
_cell.length_a   1.000
_cell.length_b   1.000
_cell.length_c   1.000
_cell.angle_alpha   90.00
_cell.angle_beta   90.00
_cell.angle_gamma   90.00
#
_symmetry.space_group_name_H-M   'P 1'
#
loop_
_entity.id
_entity.type
_entity.pdbx_description
1 polymer ?
#
loop_
_entity_poly.entity_id
_entity_poly.type
_entity_poly.pdbx_seq_one_letter_code
_entity_poly.pdbx_strand_id
1 'polypeptide(L)'
;MSSRIVKKEVSPGVVVEDEEYFVKYKNYSYLHCEWATEQQLEKDKRIPQKIKRFKLKQAQRALFFADREEDPFNPDYIEVDRVLDVSYCEDKDTGEEVVYYLVKWSSLAYEDSTWELKDDVEQSKIEEFEQLQAVKPDSRRTVSHDPPHQNPFISPTEGTFH
;
A
#
# COMPACT_ATOMS: atom_id res chain seq x y z
N MET A 1 -3.78 8.78 10.10
CA MET A 1 -4.11 7.49 10.74
C MET A 1 -5.50 7.66 11.29
N SER A 2 -6.40 6.77 10.91
CA SER A 2 -7.80 6.77 11.35
C SER A 2 -8.01 5.52 12.18
N SER A 3 -8.99 5.52 13.08
CA SER A 3 -9.39 4.32 13.82
C SER A 3 -10.90 4.11 13.72
N ARG A 4 -11.34 2.85 13.76
CA ARG A 4 -12.76 2.47 13.79
C ARG A 4 -12.96 1.33 14.78
N ILE A 5 -14.15 1.28 15.37
CA ILE A 5 -14.57 0.16 16.21
C ILE A 5 -15.46 -0.75 15.37
N VAL A 6 -15.10 -2.03 15.31
CA VAL A 6 -15.85 -3.07 14.61
C VAL A 6 -16.41 -4.05 15.62
N LYS A 7 -17.69 -4.42 15.48
CA LYS A 7 -18.35 -5.42 16.33
C LYS A 7 -18.35 -6.77 15.62
N LYS A 8 -17.73 -7.78 16.22
CA LYS A 8 -17.66 -9.15 15.66
C LYS A 8 -18.32 -10.12 16.64
N GLU A 9 -19.22 -10.96 16.12
CA GLU A 9 -19.80 -12.06 16.90
C GLU A 9 -18.86 -13.27 16.83
N VAL A 10 -18.29 -13.65 17.96
CA VAL A 10 -17.29 -14.74 18.05
C VAL A 10 -17.91 -16.07 18.50
N SER A 11 -19.08 -16.01 19.11
CA SER A 11 -19.93 -17.17 19.44
C SER A 11 -21.37 -16.68 19.65
N PRO A 12 -22.40 -17.55 19.59
CA PRO A 12 -23.79 -17.13 19.67
C PRO A 12 -24.06 -16.23 20.89
N GLY A 13 -24.38 -14.97 20.61
CA GLY A 13 -24.67 -13.96 21.65
C GLY A 13 -23.44 -13.32 22.32
N VAL A 14 -22.21 -13.64 21.90
CA VAL A 14 -20.97 -12.99 22.36
C VAL A 14 -20.42 -12.10 21.27
N VAL A 15 -20.61 -10.79 21.45
CA VAL A 15 -20.06 -9.74 20.57
C VAL A 15 -18.82 -9.15 21.22
N VAL A 16 -17.72 -9.13 20.48
CA VAL A 16 -16.47 -8.46 20.87
C VAL A 16 -16.32 -7.20 20.02
N GLU A 17 -15.87 -6.12 20.65
CA GLU A 17 -15.54 -4.87 19.96
C GLU A 17 -14.02 -4.83 19.73
N ASP A 18 -13.62 -4.87 18.47
CA ASP A 18 -12.23 -4.72 18.04
C ASP A 18 -11.99 -3.29 17.55
N GLU A 19 -10.87 -2.70 17.95
CA GLU A 19 -10.40 -1.44 17.40
C GLU A 19 -9.41 -1.71 16.26
N GLU A 20 -9.77 -1.23 15.07
CA GLU A 20 -8.94 -1.31 13.87
C GLU A 20 -8.36 0.07 13.55
N TYR A 21 -7.14 0.07 13.03
CA TYR A 21 -6.41 1.27 12.62
C TYR A 21 -6.17 1.21 11.12
N PHE A 22 -6.30 2.35 10.45
CA PHE A 22 -5.95 2.49 9.05
C PHE A 22 -4.43 2.64 8.92
N VAL A 23 -3.79 1.64 8.31
CA VAL A 23 -2.32 1.49 8.27
C VAL A 23 -1.80 1.69 6.85
N LYS A 24 -0.78 2.55 6.73
CA LYS A 24 0.05 2.70 5.53
C LYS A 24 1.42 2.06 5.78
N TYR A 25 1.76 1.02 5.04
CA TYR A 25 3.00 0.26 5.24
C TYR A 25 4.23 0.91 4.63
N LYS A 26 5.41 0.53 5.14
CA LYS A 26 6.69 1.07 4.63
C LYS A 26 7.01 0.54 3.27
N ASN A 27 7.39 1.44 2.36
CA ASN A 27 7.78 1.11 0.99
C ASN A 27 6.65 0.47 0.18
N TYR A 28 5.40 0.51 0.67
CA TYR A 28 4.20 0.17 -0.11
C TYR A 28 3.48 1.45 -0.51
N SER A 29 2.78 1.40 -1.64
CA SER A 29 1.86 2.45 -2.09
C SER A 29 0.65 2.57 -1.15
N TYR A 30 -0.14 3.63 -1.33
CA TYR A 30 -1.38 3.80 -0.58
C TYR A 30 -2.45 2.76 -0.98
N LEU A 31 -2.29 2.11 -2.14
CA LEU A 31 -3.16 1.04 -2.61
C LEU A 31 -3.24 -0.12 -1.61
N HIS A 32 -2.12 -0.41 -0.95
CA HIS A 32 -1.99 -1.49 0.03
C HIS A 32 -2.34 -1.08 1.47
N CYS A 33 -3.01 0.07 1.64
CA CYS A 33 -3.48 0.45 2.97
C CYS A 33 -4.65 -0.43 3.40
N GLU A 34 -4.66 -0.82 4.67
CA GLU A 34 -5.72 -1.67 5.20
C GLU A 34 -6.10 -1.29 6.63
N TRP A 35 -7.23 -1.85 7.07
CA TRP A 35 -7.68 -1.79 8.45
C TRP A 35 -7.13 -3.00 9.19
N ALA A 36 -6.29 -2.74 10.20
CA ALA A 36 -5.67 -3.78 10.99
C ALA A 36 -5.81 -3.52 12.49
N THR A 37 -5.99 -4.59 13.25
CA THR A 37 -5.97 -4.59 14.72
C THR A 37 -4.55 -4.50 15.26
N GLU A 38 -4.40 -4.11 16.54
CA GLU A 38 -3.10 -4.15 17.22
C GLU A 38 -2.47 -5.55 17.17
N GLN A 39 -3.29 -6.60 17.29
CA GLN A 39 -2.84 -8.00 17.22
C GLN A 39 -2.29 -8.37 15.84
N GLN A 40 -2.95 -7.95 14.74
CA GLN A 40 -2.45 -8.20 13.39
C GLN A 40 -1.11 -7.50 13.11
N LEU A 41 -0.83 -6.42 13.84
CA LEU A 41 0.39 -5.61 13.71
C LEU A 41 1.48 -5.99 14.73
N GLU A 42 1.27 -7.02 15.56
CA GLU A 42 2.13 -7.36 16.71
C GLU A 42 3.60 -7.65 16.35
N LYS A 43 3.86 -7.99 15.08
CA LYS A 43 5.22 -8.20 14.55
C LYS A 43 6.11 -6.97 14.73
N ASP A 44 5.54 -5.76 14.69
CA ASP A 44 6.26 -4.53 15.00
C ASP A 44 6.03 -4.13 16.46
N LYS A 45 7.04 -4.37 17.31
CA LYS A 45 7.04 -4.05 18.75
C LYS A 45 6.81 -2.57 19.09
N ARG A 46 6.88 -1.67 18.09
CA ARG A 46 6.63 -0.23 18.26
C ARG A 46 5.15 0.14 18.11
N ILE A 47 4.32 -0.75 17.59
CA ILE A 47 2.90 -0.51 17.33
C ILE A 47 2.15 -0.04 18.59
N PRO A 48 2.33 -0.64 19.78
CA PRO A 48 1.65 -0.16 21.00
C PRO A 48 1.97 1.31 21.31
N GLN A 49 3.22 1.73 21.06
CA GLN A 49 3.67 3.10 21.28
C GLN A 49 3.11 4.06 20.22
N LYS A 50 3.03 3.62 18.95
CA LYS A 50 2.41 4.39 17.86
C LYS A 50 0.92 4.61 18.12
N ILE A 51 0.20 3.56 18.50
CA ILE A 51 -1.22 3.62 18.88
C ILE A 51 -1.41 4.57 20.07
N LYS A 52 -0.59 4.45 21.12
CA LYS A 52 -0.66 5.34 22.28
C LYS A 52 -0.49 6.82 21.89
N ARG A 53 0.50 7.13 21.03
CA ARG A 53 0.72 8.49 20.53
C ARG A 53 -0.43 8.98 19.65
N PHE A 54 -0.96 8.10 18.80
CA PHE A 54 -2.11 8.40 17.95
C PHE A 54 -3.34 8.77 18.77
N LYS A 55 -3.72 7.93 19.74
CA LYS A 55 -4.86 8.18 20.65
C LYS A 55 -4.71 9.47 21.43
N LEU A 56 -3.51 9.76 21.94
CA LEU A 56 -3.24 11.03 22.64
C LEU A 56 -3.46 12.24 21.71
N LYS A 57 -2.96 12.17 20.48
CA LYS A 57 -3.15 13.23 19.47
C LYS A 57 -4.62 13.36 19.05
N GLN A 58 -5.33 12.25 18.89
CA GLN A 58 -6.76 12.22 18.57
C GLN A 58 -7.58 12.86 19.71
N ALA A 59 -7.34 12.47 20.96
CA ALA A 59 -8.00 13.05 22.13
C ALA A 59 -7.74 14.57 22.21
N GLN A 60 -6.49 14.99 22.02
CA GLN A 60 -6.12 16.41 21.98
C GLN A 60 -6.88 17.18 20.88
N ARG A 61 -7.04 16.59 19.70
CA ARG A 61 -7.77 17.19 18.57
C ARG A 61 -9.28 17.24 18.80
N ALA A 62 -9.86 16.18 19.40
CA ALA A 62 -11.29 16.10 19.69
C ALA A 62 -11.78 17.25 20.60
N LEU A 63 -10.91 17.76 21.47
CA LEU A 63 -11.18 18.96 22.29
C LEU A 63 -11.44 20.23 21.46
N PHE A 64 -10.93 20.31 20.22
CA PHE A 64 -11.01 21.51 19.38
C PHE A 64 -11.81 21.32 18.09
N PHE A 65 -11.95 20.09 17.58
CA PHE A 65 -12.51 19.79 16.26
C PHE A 65 -13.35 18.50 16.23
N ALA A 66 -14.38 18.41 17.07
CA ALA A 66 -15.20 17.19 17.26
C ALA A 66 -15.98 16.73 16.01
N ASP A 67 -16.27 17.61 15.05
CA ASP A 67 -17.20 17.34 13.93
C ASP A 67 -16.53 17.14 12.55
N ARG A 68 -15.21 16.95 12.47
CA ARG A 68 -14.56 16.65 11.19
C ARG A 68 -14.26 15.17 11.06
N GLU A 69 -15.07 14.48 10.24
CA GLU A 69 -14.63 13.24 9.60
C GLU A 69 -13.44 13.56 8.70
N GLU A 70 -12.25 13.08 9.08
CA GLU A 70 -11.01 13.25 8.32
C GLU A 70 -10.85 12.03 7.41
N ASP A 71 -10.90 12.25 6.10
CA ASP A 71 -10.57 11.24 5.09
C ASP A 71 -9.15 10.70 5.37
N PRO A 72 -8.92 9.37 5.40
CA PRO A 72 -7.65 8.84 5.89
C PRO A 72 -6.42 9.31 5.09
N PHE A 73 -6.60 9.62 3.80
CA PHE A 73 -5.61 10.19 2.90
C PHE A 73 -6.30 10.79 1.65
N ASN A 74 -5.57 11.53 0.81
CA ASN A 74 -6.12 12.06 -0.45
C ASN A 74 -6.38 10.90 -1.45
N PRO A 75 -7.60 10.71 -1.99
CA PRO A 75 -7.90 9.63 -2.94
C PRO A 75 -7.00 9.59 -4.18
N ASP A 76 -6.40 10.71 -4.60
CA ASP A 76 -5.44 10.73 -5.71
C ASP A 76 -4.24 9.78 -5.46
N TYR A 77 -3.87 9.50 -4.21
CA TYR A 77 -2.68 8.70 -3.89
C TYR A 77 -2.80 7.22 -4.29
N ILE A 78 -3.97 6.78 -4.76
CA ILE A 78 -4.20 5.44 -5.33
C ILE A 78 -4.56 5.49 -6.82
N GLU A 79 -4.59 6.67 -7.43
CA GLU A 79 -4.84 6.81 -8.87
C GLU A 79 -3.51 6.67 -9.62
N VAL A 80 -3.51 5.86 -10.69
CA VAL A 80 -2.34 5.69 -11.55
C VAL A 80 -2.19 6.90 -12.45
N ASP A 81 -1.17 7.75 -12.22
CA ASP A 81 -0.87 8.85 -13.14
C ASP A 81 -0.18 8.30 -14.39
N ARG A 82 0.88 7.51 -14.22
CA ARG A 82 1.69 7.00 -15.33
C ARG A 82 2.44 5.70 -14.97
N VAL A 83 2.55 4.79 -15.94
CA VAL A 83 3.49 3.67 -15.90
C VAL A 83 4.86 4.11 -16.41
N LEU A 84 5.90 3.89 -15.60
CA LEU A 84 7.27 4.35 -15.87
C LEU A 84 8.15 3.25 -16.47
N ASP A 85 7.95 2.01 -16.04
CA ASP A 85 8.76 0.85 -16.45
C ASP A 85 7.98 -0.46 -16.26
N VAL A 86 8.51 -1.55 -16.82
CA VAL A 86 7.96 -2.91 -16.72
C VAL A 86 9.06 -3.90 -16.36
N SER A 87 8.75 -4.87 -15.52
CA SER A 87 9.63 -5.97 -15.14
C SER A 87 8.88 -7.30 -15.29
N TYR A 88 9.59 -8.30 -15.82
CA TYR A 88 9.08 -9.64 -16.06
C TYR A 88 9.87 -10.60 -15.18
N CYS A 89 9.17 -11.43 -14.43
CA CYS A 89 9.77 -12.45 -13.60
C CYS A 89 8.97 -13.75 -13.71
N GLU A 90 9.55 -14.83 -13.21
CA GLU A 90 8.92 -16.15 -13.21
C GLU A 90 8.66 -16.55 -11.75
N ASP A 91 7.42 -16.95 -11.46
CA ASP A 91 7.08 -17.54 -10.16
C ASP A 91 7.84 -18.86 -10.00
N LYS A 92 8.61 -19.00 -8.93
CA LYS A 92 9.49 -20.17 -8.72
C LYS A 92 8.72 -21.45 -8.37
N ASP A 93 7.50 -21.31 -7.87
CA ASP A 93 6.67 -22.43 -7.43
C ASP A 93 5.75 -22.91 -8.57
N THR A 94 5.23 -21.99 -9.40
CA THR A 94 4.30 -22.32 -10.49
C THR A 94 4.96 -22.33 -11.88
N GLY A 95 6.07 -21.61 -12.06
CA GLY A 95 6.72 -21.37 -13.36
C GLY A 95 5.95 -20.38 -14.25
N GLU A 96 4.94 -19.69 -13.70
CA GLU A 96 4.13 -18.72 -14.45
C GLU A 96 4.86 -17.37 -14.56
N GLU A 97 4.67 -16.69 -15.69
CA GLU A 97 5.17 -15.33 -15.89
C GLU A 97 4.38 -14.36 -15.01
N VAL A 98 5.11 -13.62 -14.17
CA VAL A 98 4.58 -12.54 -13.33
C VAL A 98 5.13 -11.22 -13.84
N VAL A 99 4.22 -10.29 -14.13
CA VAL A 99 4.53 -8.98 -14.70
C VAL A 99 4.27 -7.90 -13.66
N TYR A 100 5.27 -7.05 -13.46
CA TYR A 100 5.20 -5.88 -12.59
C TYR A 100 5.38 -4.59 -13.40
N TYR A 101 4.66 -3.54 -13.02
CA TYR A 101 4.81 -2.20 -13.58
C TYR A 101 5.23 -1.21 -12.50
N LEU A 102 6.19 -0.34 -12.83
CA LEU A 102 6.57 0.76 -11.95
C LEU A 102 5.57 1.90 -12.12
N VAL A 103 4.75 2.12 -11.10
CA VAL A 103 3.65 3.10 -11.12
C VAL A 103 4.09 4.40 -10.47
N LYS A 104 3.92 5.51 -11.19
CA LYS A 104 3.84 6.84 -10.60
C LYS A 104 2.38 7.10 -10.21
N TRP A 105 2.17 7.40 -8.94
CA TRP A 105 0.86 7.73 -8.35
C TRP A 105 0.51 9.21 -8.47
N SER A 106 -0.76 9.52 -8.67
CA SER A 106 -1.24 10.91 -8.70
C SER A 106 -0.96 11.62 -7.38
N SER A 107 -0.61 12.90 -7.47
CA SER A 107 -0.32 13.77 -6.32
C SER A 107 0.82 13.30 -5.38
N LEU A 108 1.56 12.23 -5.74
CA LEU A 108 2.79 11.79 -5.10
C LEU A 108 4.01 12.06 -5.98
N ALA A 109 5.17 12.13 -5.34
CA ALA A 109 6.43 12.41 -6.01
C ALA A 109 6.98 11.15 -6.71
N TYR A 110 7.91 11.32 -7.66
CA TYR A 110 8.44 10.19 -8.43
C TYR A 110 9.19 9.19 -7.55
N GLU A 111 9.83 9.67 -6.49
CA GLU A 111 10.50 8.88 -5.46
C GLU A 111 9.56 7.97 -4.66
N ASP A 112 8.26 8.24 -4.68
CA ASP A 112 7.22 7.42 -4.05
C ASP A 112 6.58 6.42 -5.04
N SER A 113 7.14 6.28 -6.25
CA SER A 113 6.71 5.26 -7.21
C SER A 113 6.98 3.85 -6.68
N THR A 114 6.08 2.91 -6.99
CA THR A 114 6.15 1.53 -6.51
C THR A 114 5.94 0.54 -7.64
N TRP A 115 6.47 -0.67 -7.48
CA TRP A 115 6.21 -1.77 -8.40
C TRP A 115 4.91 -2.45 -8.01
N GLU A 116 3.98 -2.54 -8.95
CA GLU A 116 2.66 -3.13 -8.72
C GLU A 116 2.44 -4.28 -9.70
N LEU A 117 1.66 -5.28 -9.29
CA LEU A 117 1.30 -6.38 -10.17
C LEU A 117 0.47 -5.84 -11.34
N LYS A 118 0.56 -6.51 -12.49
CA LYS A 118 -0.28 -6.18 -13.65
C LYS A 118 -1.77 -6.07 -13.30
N ASP A 119 -2.27 -6.95 -12.44
CA ASP A 119 -3.68 -6.97 -12.03
C ASP A 119 -4.07 -5.78 -11.14
N ASP A 120 -3.10 -5.12 -10.53
CA ASP A 120 -3.29 -3.94 -9.67
C ASP A 120 -3.14 -2.61 -10.42
N VAL A 121 -2.84 -2.65 -11.72
CA VAL A 121 -2.62 -1.46 -12.56
C VAL A 121 -3.70 -1.32 -13.62
N GLU A 122 -4.21 -0.10 -13.80
CA GLU A 122 -5.23 0.21 -14.81
C GLU A 122 -4.77 -0.15 -16.23
N GLN A 123 -5.53 -1.00 -16.91
CA GLN A 123 -5.20 -1.51 -18.25
C GLN A 123 -4.98 -0.39 -19.29
N SER A 124 -5.74 0.71 -19.22
CA SER A 124 -5.59 1.87 -20.11
C SER A 124 -4.22 2.55 -19.99
N LYS A 125 -3.65 2.60 -18.77
CA LYS A 125 -2.34 3.19 -18.49
C LYS A 125 -1.21 2.29 -18.97
N ILE A 126 -1.40 0.97 -18.87
CA ILE A 126 -0.49 -0.02 -19.45
C ILE A 126 -0.46 0.14 -20.97
N GLU A 127 -1.63 0.21 -21.62
CA GLU A 127 -1.72 0.37 -23.09
C GLU A 127 -1.04 1.67 -23.57
N GLU A 128 -1.23 2.78 -22.85
CA GLU A 128 -0.54 4.04 -23.16
C GLU A 128 0.99 3.87 -23.11
N PHE A 129 1.50 3.22 -22.07
CA PHE A 129 2.93 2.94 -21.92
C PHE A 129 3.45 2.04 -23.05
N GLU A 130 2.76 0.94 -23.36
CA GLU A 130 3.16 0.00 -24.42
C GLU A 130 3.16 0.66 -25.81
N GLN A 131 2.16 1.51 -26.11
CA GLN A 131 2.12 2.29 -27.34
C GLN A 131 3.32 3.24 -27.44
N LEU A 132 3.66 3.95 -26.36
CA LEU A 132 4.80 4.84 -26.31
C LEU A 132 6.15 4.10 -26.47
N GLN A 133 6.26 2.88 -25.93
CA GLN A 133 7.43 2.02 -26.11
C GLN A 133 7.54 1.50 -27.55
N ALA A 134 6.44 1.06 -28.16
CA ALA A 134 6.43 0.53 -29.54
C ALA A 134 6.86 1.58 -30.58
N VAL A 135 6.58 2.86 -30.33
CA VAL A 135 6.98 3.98 -31.21
C VAL A 135 8.46 4.34 -31.08
N LYS A 136 9.14 3.92 -30.00
CA LYS A 136 10.57 4.13 -29.78
C LYS A 136 11.35 2.84 -30.07
N PRO A 137 11.84 2.62 -31.30
CA PRO A 137 12.70 1.47 -31.59
C PRO A 137 14.09 1.76 -31.03
N ASP A 138 14.30 1.62 -29.72
CA ASP A 138 15.62 1.82 -29.11
C ASP A 138 16.07 0.62 -28.27
N SER A 139 17.32 0.25 -28.49
CA SER A 139 17.94 -1.07 -28.27
C SER A 139 18.28 -1.39 -26.81
N ARG A 140 17.60 -0.73 -25.87
CA ARG A 140 17.74 -0.96 -24.44
C ARG A 140 16.59 -1.87 -24.01
N ARG A 141 16.58 -3.11 -24.49
CA ARG A 141 15.90 -4.19 -23.76
C ARG A 141 16.52 -4.16 -22.38
N THR A 142 15.77 -3.60 -21.44
CA THR A 142 16.17 -3.42 -20.06
C THR A 142 16.63 -4.78 -19.58
N VAL A 143 17.89 -4.83 -19.13
CA VAL A 143 18.37 -5.93 -18.30
C VAL A 143 17.28 -6.15 -17.27
N SER A 144 16.82 -7.39 -17.12
CA SER A 144 15.85 -7.81 -16.11
C SER A 144 16.29 -7.27 -14.76
N HIS A 145 15.80 -6.08 -14.43
CA HIS A 145 15.91 -5.52 -13.11
C HIS A 145 14.80 -6.23 -12.38
N ASP A 146 15.17 -7.26 -11.62
CA ASP A 146 14.28 -7.81 -10.60
C ASP A 146 13.63 -6.61 -9.90
N PRO A 147 12.30 -6.58 -9.76
CA PRO A 147 11.65 -5.53 -8.98
C PRO A 147 12.43 -5.42 -7.67
N PRO A 148 13.02 -4.26 -7.31
CA PRO A 148 13.73 -4.10 -6.07
C PRO A 148 12.82 -4.61 -4.96
N HIS A 149 13.28 -5.66 -4.26
CA HIS A 149 12.49 -6.50 -3.35
C HIS A 149 11.35 -5.73 -2.66
N GLN A 150 10.16 -5.76 -3.25
CA GLN A 150 8.91 -5.82 -2.52
C GLN A 150 8.57 -7.31 -2.52
N ASN A 151 9.24 -8.03 -1.62
CA ASN A 151 9.31 -9.48 -1.56
C ASN A 151 7.88 -10.11 -1.56
N PRO A 152 7.50 -10.93 -2.55
CA PRO A 152 6.14 -11.49 -2.64
C PRO A 152 5.86 -12.61 -1.63
N PHE A 153 6.87 -13.05 -0.88
CA PHE A 153 6.74 -13.97 0.23
C PHE A 153 7.56 -13.42 1.41
N ILE A 154 6.94 -13.34 2.60
CA ILE A 154 7.44 -12.81 3.89
C ILE A 154 6.78 -11.47 4.28
N SER A 155 5.91 -11.60 5.28
CA SER A 155 5.33 -10.54 6.11
C SER A 155 6.24 -9.37 6.47
N PRO A 156 5.70 -8.15 6.68
CA PRO A 156 6.46 -6.91 6.73
C PRO A 156 7.34 -6.80 7.97
N THR A 157 8.57 -7.30 7.88
CA THR A 157 9.67 -6.92 8.78
C THR A 157 10.71 -6.19 7.96
N GLU A 158 10.53 -4.88 7.84
CA GLU A 158 11.57 -3.84 7.95
C GLU A 158 11.02 -2.49 7.46
N GLY A 159 10.19 -1.90 8.33
CA GLY A 159 9.76 -0.53 8.18
C GLY A 159 10.62 0.41 9.05
N THR A 160 11.81 0.79 8.59
CA THR A 160 12.56 1.93 9.16
C THR A 160 11.74 3.20 8.99
N PHE A 161 11.05 3.72 10.01
CA PHE A 161 10.20 4.89 9.82
C PHE A 161 10.31 5.92 10.94
N HIS A 162 10.32 7.17 10.48
CA HIS A 162 9.92 8.37 11.19
C HIS A 162 8.42 8.33 11.56
#